data_AF-A0A8H5JFX4-F1
#
_entry.id   AF-A0A8H5JFX4-F1
#
_cell.length_a   1.000
_cell.length_b   1.000
_cell.length_c   1.000
_cell.angle_alpha   90.00
_cell.angle_beta   90.00
_cell.angle_gamma   90.00
#
_symmetry.space_group_name_H-M   'P 1'
#
loop_
_entity.id
_entity.type
_entity.pdbx_description
1 polymer ?
#
loop_
_entity_poly.entity_id
_entity_poly.type
_entity_poly.pdbx_seq_one_letter_code
_entity_poly.pdbx_strand_id
1 'polypeptide(L)'
;MPVSRASYELAPQPRAMITSPETNIDDIISPQVQWQLVDYYMVFIHDRPQSIFHQPTLKDELERKETDPGLLLAICSLACRFSDDPAVRDLEDCLTSASKMRLQANLEQYSLATIQTCILVANVCSANLNPKGEALYFGIAIRMAQIMRLPYGKLSENPALAETRRRVFWTLFMADRWCSSASGLPRQIQDNDYAVDLPIDENIFQQAEFSLFGSTSPSLGIWAYKIMLAKIFGHIQDFNRGNLGRGLRQEDFDAHVKVLADQLEDWESNLPLHIQLSEQNIREHCSKGLGGTFIDLHLGFHHYATLLFFNYLESRRLYSHNTLHYSQLCKSHAFKFSELLEISRERKGCEAVHAAVGHMAIVSSAVLVHVLLMGEMSELEAARSGLISNFKTLLKLKRFWPSLEKLDALVKSLETNSREMEGWMMRFLTEYAPPSDDFADADPAPTISTSSTRQGTTSNKDEFWHRNNTLTELLNGLR
;
A
#
# COMPACT_ATOMS: atom_id res chain seq x y z
N MET A 1 -6.75 45.44 39.81
CA MET A 1 -5.96 44.21 40.07
C MET A 1 -5.65 43.56 38.72
N PRO A 2 -4.37 43.44 38.31
CA PRO A 2 -4.04 42.69 37.10
C PRO A 2 -3.81 41.21 37.46
N VAL A 3 -4.47 40.32 36.74
CA VAL A 3 -4.34 38.87 36.88
C VAL A 3 -3.06 38.40 36.18
N SER A 4 -2.31 37.58 36.91
CA SER A 4 -0.99 37.02 36.60
C SER A 4 -0.90 36.28 35.25
N ARG A 5 0.17 36.54 34.49
CA ARG A 5 0.61 35.67 33.38
C ARG A 5 1.32 34.46 33.97
N ALA A 6 0.72 33.28 33.85
CA ALA A 6 1.40 32.03 34.11
C ALA A 6 2.45 31.77 33.02
N SER A 7 3.71 31.67 33.45
CA SER A 7 4.83 31.20 32.64
C SER A 7 4.62 29.73 32.32
N TYR A 8 4.46 29.39 31.03
CA TYR A 8 4.54 27.99 30.61
C TYR A 8 6.02 27.58 30.62
N GLU A 9 6.42 26.81 31.63
CA GLU A 9 7.68 26.06 31.59
C GLU A 9 7.57 25.01 30.48
N LEU A 10 8.35 25.20 29.41
CA LEU A 10 8.55 24.20 28.36
C LEU A 10 9.18 22.96 28.99
N ALA A 11 8.52 21.82 28.83
CA ALA A 11 9.10 20.52 29.14
C ALA A 11 10.46 20.36 28.43
N PRO A 12 11.48 19.75 29.06
CA PRO A 12 12.78 19.57 28.45
C PRO A 12 12.64 18.74 27.18
N GLN A 13 13.04 19.31 26.04
CA GLN A 13 13.14 18.57 24.78
C GLN A 13 14.16 17.44 24.93
N PRO A 14 13.90 16.23 24.40
CA PRO A 14 14.91 15.19 24.32
C PRO A 14 16.12 15.72 23.53
N ARG A 15 17.32 15.42 24.03
CA ARG A 15 18.59 15.79 23.37
C ARG A 15 18.60 15.23 21.95
N ALA A 16 18.30 16.06 20.96
CA ALA A 16 18.49 15.68 19.56
C ALA A 16 19.98 15.41 19.35
N MET A 17 20.35 14.19 18.96
CA MET A 17 21.68 13.94 18.40
C MET A 17 21.82 14.87 17.19
N ILE A 18 22.80 15.77 17.24
CA ILE A 18 23.09 16.67 16.12
C ILE A 18 23.65 15.78 15.01
N THR A 19 22.80 15.44 14.05
CA THR A 19 23.19 14.72 12.85
C THR A 19 23.75 15.73 11.82
N SER A 20 24.68 15.30 10.98
CA SER A 20 25.30 16.10 9.92
C SER A 20 25.27 15.33 8.59
N PRO A 21 25.43 16.01 7.43
CA PRO A 21 25.52 15.32 6.13
C PRO A 21 26.68 14.31 6.03
N GLU A 22 27.69 14.45 6.90
CA GLU A 22 28.88 13.60 6.97
C GLU A 22 28.79 12.51 8.05
N THR A 23 27.65 12.40 8.75
CA THR A 23 27.49 11.39 9.82
C THR A 23 27.77 9.99 9.28
N ASN A 24 28.72 9.30 9.91
CA ASN A 24 29.03 7.92 9.60
C ASN A 24 28.07 7.01 10.36
N ILE A 25 27.50 6.02 9.68
CA ILE A 25 26.59 5.07 10.30
C ILE A 25 27.27 4.24 11.41
N ASP A 26 28.59 4.01 11.29
CA ASP A 26 29.40 3.32 12.30
C ASP A 26 29.43 4.09 13.65
N ASP A 27 29.14 5.40 13.65
CA ASP A 27 29.04 6.22 14.87
C ASP A 27 27.66 6.10 15.56
N ILE A 28 26.65 5.59 14.85
CA ILE A 28 25.28 5.45 15.34
C ILE A 28 25.00 3.99 15.73
N ILE A 29 25.36 3.04 14.87
CA ILE A 29 25.09 1.60 15.04
C ILE A 29 26.31 0.75 14.67
N SER A 30 26.52 -0.34 15.41
CA SER A 30 27.61 -1.27 15.13
C SER A 30 27.41 -2.00 13.80
N PRO A 31 28.48 -2.50 13.15
CA PRO A 31 28.36 -3.31 11.95
C PRO A 31 27.43 -4.51 12.10
N GLN A 32 27.38 -5.16 13.27
CA GLN A 32 26.47 -6.28 13.51
C GLN A 32 24.99 -5.85 13.42
N VAL A 33 24.66 -4.68 13.96
CA VAL A 33 23.31 -4.11 13.88
C VAL A 33 22.97 -3.70 12.44
N GLN A 34 23.94 -3.16 11.69
CA GLN A 34 23.76 -2.85 10.26
C GLN A 34 23.38 -4.11 9.46
N TRP A 35 24.13 -5.20 9.62
CA TRP A 35 23.83 -6.49 8.97
C TRP A 35 22.44 -7.02 9.34
N GLN A 36 22.10 -6.99 10.63
CA GLN A 36 20.78 -7.42 11.11
C GLN A 36 19.64 -6.62 10.49
N LEU A 37 19.78 -5.29 10.42
CA LEU A 37 18.77 -4.41 9.83
C LEU A 37 18.64 -4.60 8.31
N VAL A 38 19.74 -4.83 7.61
CA VAL A 38 19.73 -5.18 6.18
C VAL A 38 18.99 -6.50 5.95
N ASP A 39 19.21 -7.52 6.79
CA ASP A 39 18.46 -8.78 6.72
C ASP A 39 16.97 -8.58 7.01
N TYR A 40 16.59 -7.77 8.00
CA TYR A 40 15.18 -7.43 8.25
C TYR A 40 14.54 -6.72 7.07
N TYR A 41 15.23 -5.77 6.43
CA TYR A 41 14.74 -5.14 5.21
C TYR A 41 14.46 -6.19 4.12
N MET A 42 15.39 -7.09 3.88
CA MET A 42 15.25 -8.13 2.84
C MET A 42 14.08 -9.08 3.12
N VAL A 43 13.88 -9.45 4.39
CA VAL A 43 12.81 -10.37 4.79
C VAL A 43 11.43 -9.72 4.72
N PHE A 44 11.28 -8.48 5.22
CA PHE A 44 9.96 -7.88 5.45
C PHE A 44 9.52 -6.87 4.38
N ILE A 45 10.45 -6.27 3.64
CA ILE A 45 10.17 -5.16 2.71
C ILE A 45 10.52 -5.51 1.27
N HIS A 46 11.69 -6.11 1.03
CA HIS A 46 12.12 -6.38 -0.33
C HIS A 46 11.16 -7.34 -1.04
N ASP A 47 10.96 -7.10 -2.34
CA ASP A 47 10.02 -7.78 -3.24
C ASP A 47 8.54 -7.74 -2.82
N ARG A 48 8.15 -6.87 -1.88
CA ARG A 48 6.74 -6.65 -1.50
C ARG A 48 6.23 -5.31 -2.00
N PRO A 49 6.28 -4.17 -1.29
CA PRO A 49 5.92 -2.92 -1.97
C PRO A 49 6.99 -2.49 -2.98
N GLN A 50 8.23 -3.01 -2.88
CA GLN A 50 9.36 -2.57 -3.70
C GLN A 50 10.39 -3.66 -3.98
N SER A 51 10.87 -3.73 -5.22
CA SER A 51 11.99 -4.57 -5.66
C SER A 51 13.08 -3.66 -6.17
N ILE A 52 14.08 -3.38 -5.33
CA ILE A 52 15.09 -2.35 -5.65
C ILE A 52 16.54 -2.81 -5.48
N PHE A 53 16.80 -4.06 -5.08
CA PHE A 53 18.14 -4.58 -4.85
C PHE A 53 18.34 -5.97 -5.44
N HIS A 54 19.56 -6.25 -5.87
CA HIS A 54 20.07 -7.61 -5.98
C HIS A 54 20.76 -7.95 -4.66
N GLN A 55 20.19 -8.89 -3.89
CA GLN A 55 20.62 -9.16 -2.51
C GLN A 55 22.08 -9.61 -2.41
N PRO A 56 22.60 -10.53 -3.27
CA PRO A 56 24.01 -10.89 -3.24
C PRO A 56 24.95 -9.69 -3.44
N THR A 57 24.62 -8.79 -4.37
CA THR A 57 25.43 -7.59 -4.63
C THR A 57 25.43 -6.65 -3.44
N LEU A 58 24.25 -6.35 -2.85
CA LEU A 58 24.18 -5.47 -1.69
C LEU A 58 24.97 -6.03 -0.50
N LYS A 59 24.90 -7.35 -0.27
CA LYS A 59 25.63 -8.00 0.83
C LYS A 59 27.14 -7.97 0.61
N ASP A 60 27.61 -8.22 -0.60
CA ASP A 60 29.04 -8.09 -0.95
C ASP A 60 29.53 -6.64 -0.77
N GLU A 61 28.77 -5.66 -1.26
CA GLU A 61 29.08 -4.23 -1.06
C GLU A 61 29.11 -3.85 0.42
N LEU A 62 28.21 -4.39 1.24
CA LEU A 62 28.17 -4.14 2.68
C LEU A 62 29.40 -4.75 3.38
N GLU A 63 29.80 -5.97 3.03
CA GLU A 63 31.00 -6.62 3.57
C GLU A 63 32.27 -5.84 3.23
N ARG A 64 32.33 -5.33 2.00
CA ARG A 64 33.46 -4.53 1.49
C ARG A 64 33.44 -3.07 1.96
N LYS A 65 32.37 -2.63 2.65
CA LYS A 65 32.11 -1.24 3.04
C LYS A 65 32.05 -0.26 1.84
N GLU A 66 31.50 -0.74 0.73
CA GLU A 66 31.36 -0.01 -0.53
C GLU A 66 29.91 0.49 -0.78
N THR A 67 28.94 0.14 0.08
CA THR A 67 27.57 0.63 -0.01
C THR A 67 27.51 2.16 0.16
N ASP A 68 26.68 2.83 -0.66
CA ASP A 68 26.44 4.27 -0.48
C ASP A 68 25.94 4.57 0.95
N PRO A 69 26.57 5.48 1.69
CA PRO A 69 26.19 5.65 3.10
C PRO A 69 24.80 6.27 3.31
N GLY A 70 24.32 7.10 2.38
CA GLY A 70 22.96 7.64 2.45
C GLY A 70 21.91 6.55 2.27
N LEU A 71 22.19 5.63 1.35
CA LEU A 71 21.41 4.43 1.09
C LEU A 71 21.40 3.48 2.29
N LEU A 72 22.57 3.19 2.87
CA LEU A 72 22.67 2.29 4.03
C LEU A 72 21.92 2.85 5.25
N LEU A 73 22.05 4.15 5.52
CA LEU A 73 21.26 4.85 6.56
C LEU A 73 19.74 4.69 6.32
N ALA A 74 19.29 4.82 5.06
CA ALA A 74 17.88 4.68 4.71
C ALA A 74 17.36 3.24 4.86
N ILE A 75 18.17 2.24 4.48
CA ILE A 75 17.85 0.81 4.67
C ILE A 75 17.68 0.52 6.16
N CYS A 76 18.67 0.91 6.98
CA CYS A 76 18.65 0.68 8.42
C CYS A 76 17.50 1.42 9.09
N SER A 77 17.26 2.69 8.74
CA SER A 77 16.12 3.49 9.23
C SER A 77 14.79 2.76 9.03
N LEU A 78 14.47 2.34 7.80
CA LEU A 78 13.20 1.69 7.52
C LEU A 78 13.09 0.31 8.21
N ALA A 79 14.21 -0.38 8.41
CA ALA A 79 14.24 -1.69 9.03
C ALA A 79 14.13 -1.66 10.56
N CYS A 80 14.47 -0.54 11.22
CA CYS A 80 14.48 -0.40 12.69
C CYS A 80 13.21 -0.94 13.34
N ARG A 81 12.04 -0.59 12.80
CA ARG A 81 10.71 -1.03 13.28
C ARG A 81 10.52 -2.54 13.42
N PHE A 82 11.26 -3.35 12.67
CA PHE A 82 11.16 -4.81 12.72
C PHE A 82 12.02 -5.43 13.82
N SER A 83 12.91 -4.65 14.45
CA SER A 83 13.72 -5.13 15.56
C SER A 83 12.88 -5.39 16.80
N ASP A 84 13.18 -6.48 17.51
CA ASP A 84 12.62 -6.73 18.83
C ASP A 84 13.26 -5.88 19.92
N ASP A 85 14.47 -5.35 19.69
CA ASP A 85 15.16 -4.43 20.61
C ASP A 85 14.57 -3.01 20.52
N PRO A 86 13.96 -2.47 21.61
CA PRO A 86 13.46 -1.10 21.64
C PRO A 86 14.55 -0.05 21.35
N ALA A 87 15.78 -0.26 21.82
CA ALA A 87 16.85 0.70 21.61
C ALA A 87 17.21 0.84 20.12
N VAL A 88 17.10 -0.24 19.35
CA VAL A 88 17.28 -0.20 17.89
C VAL A 88 16.10 0.48 17.20
N ARG A 89 14.87 0.26 17.67
CA ARG A 89 13.68 0.94 17.13
C ARG A 89 13.76 2.46 17.30
N ASP A 90 14.21 2.92 18.46
CA ASP A 90 14.32 4.35 18.80
C ASP A 90 15.38 5.09 17.95
N LEU A 91 16.22 4.38 17.19
CA LEU A 91 17.21 4.98 16.28
C LEU A 91 16.62 5.41 14.93
N GLU A 92 15.38 5.03 14.61
CA GLU A 92 14.76 5.33 13.31
C GLU A 92 14.86 6.82 12.97
N ASP A 93 14.49 7.72 13.89
CA ASP A 93 14.49 9.17 13.65
C ASP A 93 15.90 9.71 13.38
N CYS A 94 16.90 9.21 14.11
CA CYS A 94 18.29 9.61 13.95
C CYS A 94 18.84 9.19 12.58
N LEU A 95 18.65 7.91 12.22
CA LEU A 95 19.08 7.35 10.94
C LEU A 95 18.36 8.02 9.75
N THR A 96 17.05 8.26 9.90
CA THR A 96 16.24 8.97 8.89
C THR A 96 16.74 10.38 8.66
N SER A 97 17.04 11.11 9.74
CA SER A 97 17.52 12.49 9.67
C SER A 97 18.90 12.56 9.00
N ALA A 98 19.82 11.66 9.36
CA ALA A 98 21.13 11.56 8.74
C ALA A 98 21.04 11.23 7.24
N SER A 99 20.21 10.25 6.85
CA SER A 99 19.98 9.89 5.45
C SER A 99 19.41 11.07 4.65
N LYS A 100 18.37 11.74 5.18
CA LYS A 100 17.75 12.91 4.54
C LYS A 100 18.72 14.06 4.35
N MET A 101 19.52 14.41 5.36
CA MET A 101 20.49 15.51 5.24
C MET A 101 21.56 15.21 4.19
N ARG A 102 22.06 13.97 4.16
CA ARG A 102 23.04 13.56 3.16
C ARG A 102 22.46 13.57 1.75
N LEU A 103 21.23 13.10 1.58
CA LEU A 103 20.49 13.14 0.31
C LEU A 103 20.26 14.59 -0.15
N GLN A 104 19.82 15.48 0.74
CA GLN A 104 19.56 16.88 0.44
C GLN A 104 20.85 17.66 0.09
N ALA A 105 21.96 17.37 0.77
CA ALA A 105 23.25 17.98 0.47
C ALA A 105 23.80 17.59 -0.90
N ASN A 106 23.40 16.42 -1.44
CA ASN A 106 23.90 15.87 -2.71
C ASN A 106 22.77 15.65 -3.72
N LEU A 107 21.72 16.46 -3.68
CA LEU A 107 20.50 16.23 -4.48
C LEU A 107 20.75 16.29 -6.00
N GLU A 108 21.76 17.03 -6.44
CA GLU A 108 22.15 17.12 -7.85
C GLU A 108 22.95 15.91 -8.33
N GLN A 109 23.45 15.06 -7.42
CA GLN A 109 24.16 13.84 -7.74
C GLN A 109 23.17 12.70 -7.99
N TYR A 110 22.62 12.64 -9.20
CA TYR A 110 21.72 11.58 -9.62
C TYR A 110 22.50 10.27 -9.88
N SER A 111 22.16 9.23 -9.12
CA SER A 111 22.70 7.87 -9.25
C SER A 111 21.63 6.84 -8.91
N LEU A 112 21.89 5.56 -9.20
CA LEU A 112 20.99 4.47 -8.78
C LEU A 112 20.82 4.47 -7.26
N ALA A 113 21.91 4.63 -6.50
CA ALA A 113 21.88 4.70 -5.05
C ALA A 113 21.08 5.90 -4.54
N THR A 114 21.20 7.07 -5.17
CA THR A 114 20.41 8.26 -4.83
C THR A 114 18.92 8.01 -5.04
N ILE A 115 18.54 7.39 -6.16
CA ILE A 115 17.13 7.03 -6.46
C ILE A 115 16.60 6.02 -5.44
N GLN A 116 17.36 4.96 -5.14
CA GLN A 116 16.98 3.97 -4.13
C GLN A 116 16.83 4.62 -2.75
N THR A 117 17.71 5.57 -2.39
CA THR A 117 17.64 6.33 -1.15
C THR A 117 16.36 7.18 -1.10
N CYS A 118 16.01 7.89 -2.17
CA CYS A 118 14.75 8.63 -2.26
C CYS A 118 13.54 7.72 -2.06
N ILE A 119 13.52 6.55 -2.70
CA ILE A 119 12.44 5.56 -2.54
C ILE A 119 12.30 5.14 -1.07
N LEU A 120 13.39 4.79 -0.41
CA LEU A 120 13.37 4.37 0.99
C LEU A 120 12.93 5.50 1.93
N VAL A 121 13.45 6.71 1.73
CA VAL A 121 13.05 7.91 2.49
C VAL A 121 11.57 8.24 2.28
N ALA A 122 11.03 8.07 1.06
CA ALA A 122 9.61 8.26 0.79
C ALA A 122 8.75 7.27 1.59
N ASN A 123 9.15 5.99 1.64
CA ASN A 123 8.46 4.98 2.44
C ASN A 123 8.52 5.26 3.95
N VAL A 124 9.64 5.78 4.46
CA VAL A 124 9.73 6.23 5.87
C VAL A 124 8.80 7.42 6.11
N CYS A 125 8.72 8.38 5.18
CA CYS A 125 7.77 9.49 5.30
C CYS A 125 6.32 9.00 5.33
N SER A 126 5.97 8.04 4.46
CA SER A 126 4.64 7.42 4.45
C SER A 126 4.30 6.78 5.79
N ALA A 127 5.25 6.00 6.35
CA ALA A 127 5.08 5.35 7.64
C ALA A 127 4.88 6.33 8.80
N ASN A 128 5.54 7.49 8.74
CA ASN A 128 5.54 8.51 9.80
C ASN A 128 4.52 9.61 9.51
N LEU A 129 3.41 9.26 8.84
CA LEU A 129 2.26 10.15 8.58
C LEU A 129 2.61 11.45 7.84
N ASN A 130 3.62 11.41 6.96
CA ASN A 130 4.05 12.53 6.16
C ASN A 130 3.84 12.29 4.65
N PRO A 131 2.57 12.31 4.16
CA PRO A 131 2.24 12.05 2.76
C PRO A 131 2.84 13.09 1.80
N LYS A 132 3.04 14.34 2.25
CA LYS A 132 3.72 15.38 1.46
C LYS A 132 5.19 15.02 1.23
N GLY A 133 5.86 14.52 2.26
CA GLY A 133 7.24 14.03 2.17
C GLY A 133 7.34 12.80 1.26
N GLU A 134 6.42 11.84 1.40
CA GLU A 134 6.32 10.67 0.52
C GLU A 134 6.22 11.08 -0.95
N ALA A 135 5.22 11.92 -1.29
CA ALA A 135 5.00 12.39 -2.65
C ALA A 135 6.21 13.17 -3.21
N LEU A 136 6.85 14.00 -2.37
CA LEU A 136 8.04 14.78 -2.77
C LEU A 136 9.21 13.86 -3.13
N TYR A 137 9.57 12.91 -2.27
CA TYR A 137 10.74 12.07 -2.49
C TYR A 137 10.53 11.05 -3.62
N PHE A 138 9.32 10.51 -3.79
CA PHE A 138 9.00 9.73 -4.99
C PHE A 138 9.07 10.60 -6.25
N GLY A 139 8.55 11.83 -6.22
CA GLY A 139 8.64 12.76 -7.34
C GLY A 139 10.08 13.07 -7.75
N ILE A 140 10.97 13.30 -6.77
CA ILE A 140 12.41 13.47 -7.01
C ILE A 140 13.01 12.21 -7.66
N ALA A 141 12.73 11.03 -7.09
CA ALA A 141 13.24 9.75 -7.59
C ALA A 141 12.81 9.48 -9.04
N ILE A 142 11.53 9.75 -9.37
CA ILE A 142 10.99 9.61 -10.72
C ILE A 142 11.71 10.55 -11.68
N ARG A 143 11.89 11.83 -11.31
CA ARG A 143 12.61 12.79 -12.16
C ARG A 143 14.05 12.36 -12.40
N MET A 144 14.76 11.90 -11.36
CA MET A 144 16.11 11.35 -11.50
C MET A 144 16.14 10.13 -12.43
N ALA A 145 15.20 9.19 -12.27
CA ALA A 145 15.11 8.00 -13.11
C ALA A 145 14.87 8.35 -14.58
N GLN A 146 14.04 9.36 -14.85
CA GLN A 146 13.78 9.86 -16.21
C GLN A 146 15.01 10.54 -16.83
N ILE A 147 15.69 11.40 -16.07
CA ILE A 147 16.94 12.07 -16.49
C ILE A 147 18.00 11.02 -16.86
N MET A 148 18.16 9.99 -16.02
CA MET A 148 19.13 8.91 -16.23
C MET A 148 18.72 7.92 -17.32
N ARG A 149 17.48 8.00 -17.84
CA ARG A 149 16.86 6.95 -18.64
C ARG A 149 17.06 5.58 -17.99
N LEU A 150 16.76 5.50 -16.69
CA LEU A 150 17.18 4.45 -15.77
C LEU A 150 17.08 3.02 -16.35
N PRO A 151 15.95 2.57 -16.92
CA PRO A 151 15.82 1.18 -17.40
C PRO A 151 16.67 0.87 -18.64
N TYR A 152 17.18 1.89 -19.34
CA TYR A 152 18.00 1.73 -20.54
C TYR A 152 19.49 1.86 -20.17
N GLY A 153 20.04 0.78 -19.61
CA GLY A 153 21.45 0.63 -19.28
C GLY A 153 22.37 0.58 -20.50
N LYS A 154 23.68 0.41 -20.26
CA LYS A 154 24.67 0.21 -21.33
C LYS A 154 24.66 -1.26 -21.77
N LEU A 155 24.95 -1.53 -23.05
CA LEU A 155 24.96 -2.90 -23.60
C LEU A 155 25.96 -3.86 -22.92
N SER A 156 27.02 -3.34 -22.30
CA SER A 156 28.05 -4.12 -21.60
C SER A 156 27.93 -4.05 -20.08
N GLU A 157 26.76 -3.69 -19.55
CA GLU A 157 26.52 -3.55 -18.12
C GLU A 157 26.36 -4.94 -17.47
N ASN A 158 26.73 -5.03 -16.19
CA ASN A 158 26.49 -6.22 -15.37
C ASN A 158 24.98 -6.59 -15.43
N PRO A 159 24.60 -7.85 -15.73
CA PRO A 159 23.20 -8.27 -15.82
C PRO A 159 22.37 -7.97 -14.56
N ALA A 160 22.94 -8.18 -13.37
CA ALA A 160 22.27 -7.89 -12.10
C ALA A 160 22.01 -6.38 -11.94
N LEU A 161 22.95 -5.54 -12.36
CA LEU A 161 22.77 -4.08 -12.34
C LEU A 161 21.69 -3.64 -13.33
N ALA A 162 21.69 -4.18 -14.55
CA ALA A 162 20.68 -3.88 -15.56
C ALA A 162 19.26 -4.26 -15.09
N GLU A 163 19.09 -5.46 -14.52
CA GLU A 163 17.81 -5.91 -13.96
C GLU A 163 17.42 -5.09 -12.70
N THR A 164 18.38 -4.72 -11.85
CA THR A 164 18.12 -3.85 -10.69
C THR A 164 17.56 -2.49 -11.14
N ARG A 165 18.16 -1.85 -12.16
CA ARG A 165 17.68 -0.57 -12.70
C ARG A 165 16.25 -0.67 -13.24
N ARG A 166 15.94 -1.78 -13.93
CA ARG A 166 14.61 -2.09 -14.44
C ARG A 166 13.60 -2.25 -13.30
N ARG A 167 13.94 -3.00 -12.25
CA ARG A 167 13.09 -3.20 -11.07
C ARG A 167 12.89 -1.92 -10.27
N VAL A 168 13.92 -1.07 -10.15
CA VAL A 168 13.79 0.28 -9.54
C VAL A 168 12.85 1.16 -10.35
N PHE A 169 12.96 1.17 -11.68
CA PHE A 169 12.02 1.90 -12.53
C PHE A 169 10.57 1.40 -12.34
N TRP A 170 10.35 0.09 -12.33
CA TRP A 170 9.01 -0.48 -12.11
C TRP A 170 8.49 -0.26 -10.69
N THR A 171 9.36 -0.23 -9.68
CA THR A 171 8.99 0.17 -8.32
C THR A 171 8.47 1.61 -8.32
N LEU A 172 9.15 2.53 -9.00
CA LEU A 172 8.69 3.92 -9.14
C LEU A 172 7.36 4.01 -9.90
N PHE A 173 7.18 3.21 -10.96
CA PHE A 173 5.93 3.12 -11.71
C PHE A 173 4.73 2.70 -10.82
N MET A 174 4.94 1.71 -9.94
CA MET A 174 3.93 1.24 -9.01
C MET A 174 3.67 2.26 -7.89
N ALA A 175 4.73 2.84 -7.32
CA ALA A 175 4.63 3.87 -6.29
C ALA A 175 3.90 5.12 -6.80
N ASP A 176 4.18 5.58 -8.02
CA ASP A 176 3.53 6.74 -8.62
C ASP A 176 1.99 6.55 -8.70
N ARG A 177 1.51 5.34 -9.00
CA ARG A 177 0.07 5.02 -8.99
C ARG A 177 -0.52 5.02 -7.59
N TRP A 178 0.20 4.45 -6.63
CA TRP A 178 -0.26 4.37 -5.24
C TRP A 178 -0.26 5.74 -4.53
N CYS A 179 0.80 6.54 -4.69
CA CYS A 179 0.95 7.81 -4.00
C CYS A 179 0.13 8.92 -4.67
N SER A 180 0.05 8.92 -6.00
CA SER A 180 -0.73 9.92 -6.74
C SER A 180 -2.20 9.87 -6.36
N SER A 181 -2.77 8.67 -6.19
CA SER A 181 -4.16 8.48 -5.74
C SER A 181 -4.41 9.12 -4.38
N ALA A 182 -3.54 8.81 -3.42
CA ALA A 182 -3.62 9.28 -2.04
C ALA A 182 -3.46 10.81 -1.89
N SER A 183 -2.65 11.41 -2.74
CA SER A 183 -2.28 12.84 -2.60
C SER A 183 -3.10 13.78 -3.49
N GLY A 184 -4.03 13.25 -4.31
CA GLY A 184 -4.73 14.05 -5.32
C GLY A 184 -3.82 14.57 -6.45
N LEU A 185 -2.57 14.08 -6.54
CA LEU A 185 -1.58 14.55 -7.51
C LEU A 185 -1.73 13.80 -8.84
N PRO A 186 -1.33 14.43 -9.97
CA PRO A 186 -1.24 13.74 -11.25
C PRO A 186 -0.03 12.79 -11.26
N ARG A 187 -0.20 11.63 -11.90
CA ARG A 187 0.88 10.67 -12.13
C ARG A 187 1.98 11.28 -12.98
N GLN A 188 3.22 10.90 -12.68
CA GLN A 188 4.42 11.34 -13.36
C GLN A 188 4.93 10.36 -14.43
N ILE A 189 4.49 9.10 -14.39
CA ILE A 189 4.84 8.04 -15.34
C ILE A 189 3.57 7.51 -16.04
N GLN A 190 3.43 7.76 -17.34
CA GLN A 190 2.31 7.23 -18.12
C GLN A 190 2.54 5.77 -18.51
N ASP A 191 1.46 5.05 -18.81
CA ASP A 191 1.47 3.64 -19.22
C ASP A 191 2.28 3.39 -20.50
N ASN A 192 2.26 4.34 -21.44
CA ASN A 192 2.85 4.23 -22.77
C ASN A 192 4.21 4.92 -22.91
N ASP A 193 4.73 5.56 -21.87
CA ASP A 193 5.93 6.39 -21.99
C ASP A 193 7.20 5.57 -22.26
N TYR A 194 7.20 4.26 -21.98
CA TYR A 194 8.41 3.45 -22.00
C TYR A 194 8.18 2.01 -22.47
N ALA A 195 8.87 1.62 -23.54
CA ALA A 195 9.06 0.22 -23.92
C ALA A 195 10.15 -0.38 -23.01
N VAL A 196 9.78 -0.74 -21.78
CA VAL A 196 10.67 -1.35 -20.79
C VAL A 196 10.27 -2.79 -20.62
N ASP A 197 11.24 -3.69 -20.67
CA ASP A 197 11.00 -5.11 -20.42
C ASP A 197 10.49 -5.32 -18.99
N LEU A 198 9.70 -6.36 -18.80
CA LEU A 198 9.22 -6.74 -17.47
C LEU A 198 10.32 -7.51 -16.70
N PRO A 199 10.29 -7.48 -15.35
CA PRO A 199 11.26 -8.19 -14.53
C PRO A 199 11.23 -9.71 -14.74
N ILE A 200 12.40 -10.32 -14.60
CA ILE A 200 12.55 -11.78 -14.69
C ILE A 200 12.14 -12.47 -13.38
N ASP A 201 12.17 -13.80 -13.34
CA ASP A 201 11.93 -14.59 -12.12
C ASP A 201 12.84 -14.15 -10.96
N GLU A 202 12.26 -13.96 -9.78
CA GLU A 202 12.97 -13.50 -8.58
C GLU A 202 14.08 -14.46 -8.16
N ASN A 203 13.89 -15.78 -8.24
CA ASN A 203 14.94 -16.73 -7.84
C ASN A 203 16.08 -16.75 -8.85
N ILE A 204 15.80 -16.54 -10.14
CA ILE A 204 16.87 -16.39 -11.14
C ILE A 204 17.64 -15.09 -10.88
N PHE A 205 16.92 -13.99 -10.66
CA PHE A 205 17.53 -12.70 -10.40
C PHE A 205 18.43 -12.72 -9.17
N GLN A 206 18.02 -13.36 -8.07
CA GLN A 206 18.76 -13.37 -6.80
C GLN A 206 19.88 -14.43 -6.73
N GLN A 207 20.20 -15.14 -7.83
CA GLN A 207 21.36 -16.03 -7.90
C GLN A 207 22.66 -15.22 -7.95
N ALA A 208 23.67 -15.62 -7.18
CA ALA A 208 24.97 -14.94 -7.16
C ALA A 208 25.62 -14.93 -8.57
N GLU A 209 25.46 -16.04 -9.32
CA GLU A 209 25.98 -16.23 -10.66
C GLU A 209 25.27 -15.37 -11.72
N PHE A 210 24.09 -14.83 -11.42
CA PHE A 210 23.33 -13.97 -12.35
C PHE A 210 24.15 -12.73 -12.74
N SER A 211 24.93 -12.19 -11.81
CA SER A 211 25.83 -11.06 -12.06
C SER A 211 26.92 -11.35 -13.11
N LEU A 212 27.25 -12.63 -13.31
CA LEU A 212 28.33 -13.06 -14.20
C LEU A 212 27.80 -13.48 -15.58
N PHE A 213 26.69 -14.23 -15.60
CA PHE A 213 26.21 -14.91 -16.81
C PHE A 213 24.86 -14.41 -17.30
N GLY A 214 24.13 -13.64 -16.49
CA GLY A 214 22.74 -13.31 -16.76
C GLY A 214 21.86 -14.56 -16.85
N SER A 215 20.84 -14.52 -17.70
CA SER A 215 19.97 -15.68 -17.99
C SER A 215 19.84 -15.89 -19.49
N THR A 216 19.92 -17.15 -19.92
CA THR A 216 19.80 -17.57 -21.33
C THR A 216 18.34 -17.72 -21.79
N SER A 217 17.39 -17.86 -20.87
CA SER A 217 15.96 -17.95 -21.14
C SER A 217 15.17 -17.40 -19.95
N PRO A 218 15.12 -16.06 -19.78
CA PRO A 218 14.46 -15.47 -18.63
C PRO A 218 12.94 -15.67 -18.70
N SER A 219 12.38 -16.38 -17.73
CA SER A 219 10.94 -16.38 -17.46
C SER A 219 10.55 -15.12 -16.69
N LEU A 220 9.31 -14.68 -16.85
CA LEU A 220 8.75 -13.57 -16.07
C LEU A 220 8.52 -13.99 -14.62
N GLY A 221 8.91 -13.12 -13.68
CA GLY A 221 8.69 -13.31 -12.25
C GLY A 221 7.35 -12.79 -11.75
N ILE A 222 7.09 -12.96 -10.45
CA ILE A 222 5.87 -12.46 -9.79
C ILE A 222 5.74 -10.95 -10.02
N TRP A 223 6.84 -10.20 -9.94
CA TRP A 223 6.87 -8.75 -10.15
C TRP A 223 6.39 -8.33 -11.54
N ALA A 224 6.67 -9.10 -12.59
CA ALA A 224 6.13 -8.83 -13.92
C ALA A 224 4.60 -8.81 -13.92
N TYR A 225 3.97 -9.80 -13.27
CA TYR A 225 2.52 -9.89 -13.16
C TYR A 225 1.94 -8.80 -12.25
N LYS A 226 2.65 -8.42 -11.17
CA LYS A 226 2.27 -7.27 -10.33
C LYS A 226 2.25 -5.96 -11.13
N ILE A 227 3.23 -5.75 -12.01
CA ILE A 227 3.32 -4.57 -12.86
C ILE A 227 2.18 -4.56 -13.90
N MET A 228 1.90 -5.70 -14.54
CA MET A 228 0.77 -5.82 -15.45
C MET A 228 -0.55 -5.48 -14.75
N LEU A 229 -0.76 -6.01 -13.55
CA LEU A 229 -1.93 -5.74 -12.74
C LEU A 229 -2.00 -4.25 -12.31
N ALA A 230 -0.86 -3.65 -11.96
CA ALA A 230 -0.77 -2.23 -11.59
C ALA A 230 -1.17 -1.28 -12.73
N LYS A 231 -1.02 -1.68 -14.00
CA LYS A 231 -1.55 -0.91 -15.15
C LYS A 231 -3.08 -0.83 -15.09
N ILE A 232 -3.74 -1.97 -14.90
CA ILE A 232 -5.20 -2.05 -14.75
C ILE A 232 -5.66 -1.20 -13.55
N PHE A 233 -4.93 -1.28 -12.44
CA PHE A 233 -5.18 -0.45 -11.27
C PHE A 233 -5.12 1.05 -11.56
N GLY A 234 -4.14 1.51 -12.36
CA GLY A 234 -4.06 2.90 -12.79
C GLY A 234 -5.33 3.37 -13.53
N HIS A 235 -5.89 2.52 -14.41
CA HIS A 235 -7.14 2.81 -15.10
C HIS A 235 -8.35 2.83 -14.15
N ILE A 236 -8.42 1.89 -13.18
CA ILE A 236 -9.47 1.86 -12.15
C ILE A 236 -9.43 3.15 -11.32
N GLN A 237 -8.24 3.61 -10.94
CA GLN A 237 -8.07 4.85 -10.17
C GLN A 237 -8.53 6.07 -10.97
N ASP A 238 -8.17 6.17 -12.25
CA ASP A 238 -8.59 7.28 -13.11
C ASP A 238 -10.11 7.31 -13.29
N PHE A 239 -10.70 6.14 -13.48
CA PHE A 239 -12.14 6.00 -13.59
C PHE A 239 -12.85 6.44 -12.30
N ASN A 240 -12.43 5.94 -11.15
CA ASN A 240 -13.02 6.30 -9.85
C ASN A 240 -12.89 7.81 -9.58
N ARG A 241 -11.74 8.42 -9.87
CA ARG A 241 -11.52 9.88 -9.75
C ARG A 241 -12.39 10.68 -10.70
N GLY A 242 -12.45 10.28 -11.96
CA GLY A 242 -13.26 10.94 -12.99
C GLY A 242 -14.75 10.91 -12.66
N ASN A 243 -15.23 9.80 -12.11
CA ASN A 243 -16.63 9.65 -11.70
C ASN A 243 -17.01 10.60 -10.55
N LEU A 244 -16.15 10.74 -9.53
CA LEU A 244 -16.37 11.66 -8.41
C LEU A 244 -16.54 13.13 -8.87
N GLY A 245 -15.83 13.53 -9.92
CA GLY A 245 -15.86 14.91 -10.43
C GLY A 245 -16.90 15.20 -11.50
N ARG A 246 -17.31 14.20 -12.31
CA ARG A 246 -18.14 14.42 -13.51
C ARG A 246 -19.56 13.84 -13.45
N GLY A 247 -19.82 12.88 -12.56
CA GLY A 247 -21.13 12.22 -12.45
C GLY A 247 -21.58 11.60 -13.77
N LEU A 248 -20.93 10.51 -14.19
CA LEU A 248 -21.26 9.81 -15.44
C LEU A 248 -22.73 9.35 -15.47
N ARG A 249 -23.29 9.24 -16.68
CA ARG A 249 -24.57 8.54 -16.86
C ARG A 249 -24.39 7.07 -16.51
N GLN A 250 -25.46 6.42 -16.03
CA GLN A 250 -25.43 5.03 -15.60
C GLN A 250 -24.87 4.08 -16.67
N GLU A 251 -25.34 4.23 -17.90
CA GLU A 251 -24.96 3.35 -19.01
C GLU A 251 -23.47 3.48 -19.34
N ASP A 252 -22.96 4.71 -19.36
CA ASP A 252 -21.54 4.98 -19.58
C ASP A 252 -20.70 4.40 -18.42
N PHE A 253 -21.16 4.58 -17.18
CA PHE A 253 -20.51 4.02 -15.99
C PHE A 253 -20.41 2.48 -16.07
N ASP A 254 -21.54 1.81 -16.34
CA ASP A 254 -21.59 0.35 -16.46
C ASP A 254 -20.72 -0.17 -17.60
N ALA A 255 -20.68 0.53 -18.75
CA ALA A 255 -19.83 0.15 -19.87
C ALA A 255 -18.34 0.23 -19.51
N HIS A 256 -17.91 1.27 -18.79
CA HIS A 256 -16.52 1.42 -18.35
C HIS A 256 -16.15 0.38 -17.29
N VAL A 257 -17.04 0.12 -16.32
CA VAL A 257 -16.84 -0.95 -15.34
C VAL A 257 -16.67 -2.29 -16.04
N LYS A 258 -17.51 -2.60 -17.03
CA LYS A 258 -17.41 -3.84 -17.79
C LYS A 258 -16.03 -3.99 -18.45
N VAL A 259 -15.53 -2.94 -19.11
CA VAL A 259 -14.20 -2.98 -19.74
C VAL A 259 -13.09 -3.27 -18.72
N LEU A 260 -13.14 -2.65 -17.54
CA LEU A 260 -12.15 -2.88 -16.48
C LEU A 260 -12.31 -4.26 -15.82
N ALA A 261 -13.53 -4.76 -15.69
CA ALA A 261 -13.81 -6.10 -15.19
C ALA A 261 -13.27 -7.16 -16.14
N ASP A 262 -13.51 -7.01 -17.45
CA ASP A 262 -12.97 -7.89 -18.48
C ASP A 262 -11.43 -7.90 -18.44
N GLN A 263 -10.78 -6.74 -18.24
CA GLN A 263 -9.32 -6.66 -18.09
C GLN A 263 -8.79 -7.42 -16.86
N LEU A 264 -9.50 -7.37 -15.73
CA LEU A 264 -9.11 -8.12 -14.52
C LEU A 264 -9.29 -9.62 -14.71
N GLU A 265 -10.38 -10.06 -15.33
CA GLU A 265 -10.66 -11.46 -15.64
C GLU A 265 -9.66 -12.02 -16.67
N ASP A 266 -9.37 -11.26 -17.72
CA ASP A 266 -8.35 -11.60 -18.70
C ASP A 266 -6.97 -11.71 -18.05
N TRP A 267 -6.63 -10.81 -17.13
CA TRP A 267 -5.37 -10.88 -16.42
C TRP A 267 -5.25 -12.15 -15.57
N GLU A 268 -6.28 -12.48 -14.79
CA GLU A 268 -6.30 -13.66 -13.91
C GLU A 268 -6.27 -14.97 -14.73
N SER A 269 -7.08 -15.06 -15.77
CA SER A 269 -7.20 -16.26 -16.61
C SER A 269 -5.94 -16.56 -17.44
N ASN A 270 -5.17 -15.52 -17.81
CA ASN A 270 -3.93 -15.66 -18.55
C ASN A 270 -2.68 -15.84 -17.66
N LEU A 271 -2.83 -15.85 -16.33
CA LEU A 271 -1.70 -16.19 -15.45
C LEU A 271 -1.19 -17.60 -15.74
N PRO A 272 0.14 -17.81 -15.81
CA PRO A 272 0.69 -19.16 -15.87
C PRO A 272 0.24 -20.00 -14.68
N LEU A 273 0.10 -21.31 -14.87
CA LEU A 273 -0.40 -22.24 -13.85
C LEU A 273 0.33 -22.14 -12.49
N HIS A 274 1.62 -21.83 -12.49
CA HIS A 274 2.40 -21.68 -11.26
C HIS A 274 2.14 -20.34 -10.54
N ILE A 275 1.63 -19.32 -11.23
CA ILE A 275 1.33 -18.00 -10.65
C ILE A 275 -0.13 -17.89 -10.16
N GLN A 276 -1.02 -18.74 -10.66
CA GLN A 276 -2.43 -18.77 -10.25
C GLN A 276 -2.60 -19.04 -8.75
N LEU A 277 -3.62 -18.44 -8.13
CA LEU A 277 -3.86 -18.63 -6.71
C LEU A 277 -4.33 -20.06 -6.41
N SER A 278 -3.51 -20.84 -5.72
CA SER A 278 -3.87 -22.16 -5.21
C SER A 278 -3.07 -22.50 -3.96
N GLU A 279 -3.61 -23.37 -3.11
CA GLU A 279 -2.90 -23.82 -1.90
C GLU A 279 -1.56 -24.48 -2.23
N GLN A 280 -1.48 -25.19 -3.37
CA GLN A 280 -0.23 -25.77 -3.86
C GLN A 280 0.79 -24.67 -4.22
N ASN A 281 0.38 -23.67 -5.00
CA ASN A 281 1.28 -22.60 -5.41
C ASN A 281 1.73 -21.73 -4.23
N ILE A 282 0.87 -21.50 -3.21
CA ILE A 282 1.28 -20.82 -1.98
C ILE A 282 2.40 -21.60 -1.30
N ARG A 283 2.27 -22.93 -1.16
CA ARG A 283 3.31 -23.78 -0.54
C ARG A 283 4.61 -23.75 -1.34
N GLU A 284 4.52 -23.87 -2.67
CA GLU A 284 5.68 -23.86 -3.54
C GLU A 284 6.45 -22.53 -3.46
N HIS A 285 5.77 -21.39 -3.56
CA HIS A 285 6.42 -20.08 -3.45
C HIS A 285 6.95 -19.83 -2.03
N CYS A 286 6.23 -20.27 -1.00
CA CYS A 286 6.70 -20.21 0.38
C CYS A 286 8.01 -21.01 0.57
N SER A 287 8.14 -22.19 -0.04
CA SER A 287 9.36 -23.01 0.03
C SER A 287 10.58 -22.36 -0.63
N LYS A 288 10.33 -21.44 -1.59
CA LYS A 288 11.35 -20.65 -2.29
C LYS A 288 11.61 -19.30 -1.61
N GLY A 289 10.97 -19.00 -0.48
CA GLY A 289 11.09 -17.69 0.18
C GLY A 289 10.26 -16.57 -0.46
N LEU A 290 9.43 -16.88 -1.46
CA LEU A 290 8.60 -15.93 -2.20
C LEU A 290 7.13 -15.92 -1.76
N GLY A 291 6.80 -16.61 -0.66
CA GLY A 291 5.40 -16.73 -0.19
C GLY A 291 4.75 -15.37 0.04
N GLY A 292 5.44 -14.45 0.72
CA GLY A 292 4.92 -13.10 0.97
C GLY A 292 4.69 -12.29 -0.31
N THR A 293 5.62 -12.36 -1.28
CA THR A 293 5.50 -11.71 -2.59
C THR A 293 4.34 -12.28 -3.41
N PHE A 294 4.15 -13.61 -3.36
CA PHE A 294 3.05 -14.29 -4.02
C PHE A 294 1.69 -13.92 -3.42
N ILE A 295 1.59 -13.90 -2.08
CA ILE A 295 0.35 -13.47 -1.40
C ILE A 295 0.06 -12.00 -1.70
N ASP A 296 1.08 -11.13 -1.71
CA ASP A 296 0.90 -9.70 -2.00
C ASP A 296 0.38 -9.45 -3.42
N LEU A 297 0.79 -10.25 -4.41
CA LEU A 297 0.21 -10.19 -5.77
C LEU A 297 -1.32 -10.38 -5.74
N HIS A 298 -1.77 -11.44 -5.06
CA HIS A 298 -3.19 -11.80 -5.02
C HIS A 298 -4.01 -10.89 -4.09
N LEU A 299 -3.40 -10.38 -3.01
CA LEU A 299 -4.00 -9.29 -2.21
C LEU A 299 -4.26 -8.06 -3.07
N GLY A 300 -3.29 -7.67 -3.91
CA GLY A 300 -3.44 -6.58 -4.87
C GLY A 300 -4.61 -6.81 -5.83
N PHE A 301 -4.72 -8.01 -6.41
CA PHE A 301 -5.80 -8.36 -7.34
C PHE A 301 -7.19 -8.19 -6.70
N HIS A 302 -7.42 -8.84 -5.56
CA HIS A 302 -8.71 -8.73 -4.87
C HIS A 302 -8.99 -7.30 -4.38
N HIS A 303 -7.98 -6.55 -3.97
CA HIS A 303 -8.14 -5.15 -3.59
C HIS A 303 -8.57 -4.27 -4.77
N TYR A 304 -7.92 -4.40 -5.93
CA TYR A 304 -8.24 -3.58 -7.11
C TYR A 304 -9.64 -3.90 -7.66
N ALA A 305 -10.01 -5.18 -7.69
CA ALA A 305 -11.38 -5.59 -8.03
C ALA A 305 -12.41 -5.03 -7.04
N THR A 306 -12.10 -5.05 -5.74
CA THR A 306 -12.97 -4.45 -4.71
C THR A 306 -13.20 -2.97 -4.99
N LEU A 307 -12.14 -2.20 -5.29
CA LEU A 307 -12.24 -0.77 -5.61
C LEU A 307 -13.06 -0.47 -6.86
N LEU A 308 -12.99 -1.33 -7.88
CA LEU A 308 -13.78 -1.18 -9.11
C LEU A 308 -15.28 -1.35 -8.81
N PHE A 309 -15.64 -2.41 -8.08
CA PHE A 309 -17.03 -2.77 -7.85
C PHE A 309 -17.69 -2.07 -6.66
N PHE A 310 -16.92 -1.35 -5.83
CA PHE A 310 -17.39 -0.75 -4.59
C PHE A 310 -18.63 0.16 -4.77
N ASN A 311 -18.69 0.93 -5.87
CA ASN A 311 -19.81 1.82 -6.18
C ASN A 311 -21.18 1.10 -6.25
N TYR A 312 -21.19 -0.20 -6.56
CA TYR A 312 -22.42 -1.00 -6.62
C TYR A 312 -22.92 -1.46 -5.25
N LEU A 313 -22.13 -1.27 -4.18
CA LEU A 313 -22.60 -1.46 -2.80
C LEU A 313 -23.30 -0.19 -2.27
N GLU A 314 -22.80 1.00 -2.62
CA GLU A 314 -23.27 2.25 -2.01
C GLU A 314 -24.46 2.90 -2.70
N SER A 315 -24.51 2.83 -4.03
CA SER A 315 -25.35 3.78 -4.77
C SER A 315 -26.78 3.28 -4.98
N ARG A 316 -27.73 3.89 -4.26
CA ARG A 316 -29.18 3.87 -4.60
C ARG A 316 -29.50 4.53 -5.94
N ARG A 317 -28.52 5.18 -6.58
CA ARG A 317 -28.65 5.84 -7.89
C ARG A 317 -28.30 4.92 -9.07
N LEU A 318 -27.57 3.83 -8.83
CA LEU A 318 -27.07 2.94 -9.88
C LEU A 318 -27.88 1.64 -9.93
N TYR A 319 -29.21 1.73 -10.11
CA TYR A 319 -30.03 0.54 -10.40
C TYR A 319 -29.89 0.18 -11.87
N SER A 320 -28.92 -0.68 -12.19
CA SER A 320 -28.84 -1.34 -13.48
C SER A 320 -29.05 -2.84 -13.34
N HIS A 321 -29.23 -3.54 -14.45
CA HIS A 321 -29.31 -5.00 -14.45
C HIS A 321 -28.04 -5.67 -13.91
N ASN A 322 -26.90 -4.95 -13.88
CA ASN A 322 -25.61 -5.46 -13.42
C ASN A 322 -25.34 -5.22 -11.93
N THR A 323 -26.15 -4.42 -11.24
CA THR A 323 -25.91 -4.06 -9.83
C THR A 323 -25.80 -5.27 -8.92
N LEU A 324 -26.67 -6.27 -9.11
CA LEU A 324 -26.63 -7.49 -8.30
C LEU A 324 -25.33 -8.27 -8.56
N HIS A 325 -24.93 -8.40 -9.83
CA HIS A 325 -23.74 -9.13 -10.21
C HIS A 325 -22.46 -8.48 -9.67
N TYR A 326 -22.27 -7.17 -9.89
CA TYR A 326 -21.06 -6.48 -9.43
C TYR A 326 -21.01 -6.29 -7.91
N SER A 327 -22.16 -6.13 -7.24
CA SER A 327 -22.17 -6.12 -5.76
C SER A 327 -21.75 -7.47 -5.18
N GLN A 328 -22.19 -8.59 -5.77
CA GLN A 328 -21.75 -9.93 -5.37
C GLN A 328 -20.25 -10.14 -5.61
N LEU A 329 -19.73 -9.70 -6.77
CA LEU A 329 -18.28 -9.73 -7.04
C LEU A 329 -17.50 -8.91 -6.00
N CYS A 330 -17.94 -7.69 -5.70
CA CYS A 330 -17.30 -6.84 -4.69
C CYS A 330 -17.18 -7.56 -3.33
N LYS A 331 -18.28 -8.16 -2.86
CA LYS A 331 -18.29 -8.96 -1.62
C LYS A 331 -17.33 -10.15 -1.72
N SER A 332 -17.37 -10.90 -2.82
CA SER A 332 -16.54 -12.09 -3.03
C SER A 332 -15.04 -11.76 -2.97
N HIS A 333 -14.60 -10.69 -3.65
CA HIS A 333 -13.21 -10.25 -3.57
C HIS A 333 -12.82 -9.77 -2.16
N ALA A 334 -13.71 -9.07 -1.43
CA ALA A 334 -13.44 -8.68 -0.06
C ALA A 334 -13.28 -9.89 0.88
N PHE A 335 -14.08 -10.94 0.72
CA PHE A 335 -13.94 -12.20 1.45
C PHE A 335 -12.62 -12.91 1.14
N LYS A 336 -12.28 -13.06 -0.15
CA LYS A 336 -11.02 -13.67 -0.57
C LYS A 336 -9.81 -12.91 -0.08
N PHE A 337 -9.87 -11.58 -0.04
CA PHE A 337 -8.85 -10.75 0.56
C PHE A 337 -8.63 -11.09 2.04
N SER A 338 -9.71 -11.23 2.83
CA SER A 338 -9.63 -11.60 4.25
C SER A 338 -9.07 -13.00 4.50
N GLU A 339 -9.41 -13.98 3.65
CA GLU A 339 -8.81 -15.32 3.69
C GLU A 339 -7.29 -15.26 3.42
N LEU A 340 -6.85 -14.49 2.42
CA LEU A 340 -5.42 -14.33 2.12
C LEU A 340 -4.67 -13.63 3.25
N LEU A 341 -5.28 -12.65 3.90
CA LEU A 341 -4.70 -12.01 5.09
C LEU A 341 -4.53 -12.97 6.27
N GLU A 342 -5.48 -13.88 6.45
CA GLU A 342 -5.37 -14.94 7.46
C GLU A 342 -4.18 -15.85 7.17
N ILE A 343 -4.06 -16.33 5.92
CA ILE A 343 -2.92 -17.15 5.47
C ILE A 343 -1.59 -16.42 5.68
N SER A 344 -1.51 -15.15 5.28
CA SER A 344 -0.33 -14.29 5.45
C SER A 344 0.11 -14.17 6.92
N ARG A 345 -0.85 -14.14 7.84
CA ARG A 345 -0.58 -14.01 9.28
C ARG A 345 -0.15 -15.34 9.91
N GLU A 346 -0.71 -16.45 9.45
CA GLU A 346 -0.58 -17.76 10.10
C GLU A 346 0.52 -18.65 9.51
N ARG A 347 0.89 -18.42 8.24
CA ARG A 347 1.95 -19.17 7.56
C ARG A 347 3.25 -18.39 7.52
N LYS A 348 4.27 -18.92 8.21
CA LYS A 348 5.64 -18.38 8.16
C LYS A 348 6.17 -18.35 6.72
N GLY A 349 6.76 -17.25 6.29
CA GLY A 349 7.25 -17.03 4.93
C GLY A 349 6.21 -16.43 3.97
N CYS A 350 4.96 -16.27 4.41
CA CYS A 350 3.87 -15.64 3.65
C CYS A 350 3.51 -14.24 4.13
N GLU A 351 4.32 -13.65 5.02
CA GLU A 351 4.00 -12.40 5.68
C GLU A 351 3.95 -11.22 4.69
N ALA A 352 2.82 -10.52 4.70
CA ALA A 352 2.58 -9.28 3.98
C ALA A 352 2.46 -8.13 4.99
N VAL A 353 3.61 -7.59 5.41
CA VAL A 353 3.70 -6.68 6.57
C VAL A 353 4.01 -5.24 6.20
N HIS A 354 3.74 -4.78 4.98
CA HIS A 354 3.96 -3.38 4.59
C HIS A 354 2.71 -2.52 4.76
N ALA A 355 2.88 -1.20 4.88
CA ALA A 355 1.82 -0.25 5.18
C ALA A 355 0.62 -0.33 4.22
N ALA A 356 0.87 -0.55 2.92
CA ALA A 356 -0.20 -0.63 1.91
C ALA A 356 -1.22 -1.74 2.22
N VAL A 357 -0.79 -2.89 2.77
CA VAL A 357 -1.69 -3.98 3.19
C VAL A 357 -2.69 -3.50 4.23
N GLY A 358 -2.27 -2.61 5.14
CA GLY A 358 -3.17 -2.02 6.13
C GLY A 358 -4.29 -1.20 5.48
N HIS A 359 -3.97 -0.38 4.48
CA HIS A 359 -4.98 0.35 3.73
C HIS A 359 -5.92 -0.59 2.95
N MET A 360 -5.37 -1.61 2.29
CA MET A 360 -6.18 -2.60 1.58
C MET A 360 -7.13 -3.35 2.52
N ALA A 361 -6.67 -3.69 3.73
CA ALA A 361 -7.47 -4.33 4.76
C ALA A 361 -8.60 -3.43 5.25
N ILE A 362 -8.37 -2.12 5.34
CA ILE A 362 -9.44 -1.16 5.65
C ILE A 362 -10.53 -1.20 4.57
N VAL A 363 -10.14 -1.16 3.29
CA VAL A 363 -11.08 -1.21 2.16
C VAL A 363 -11.93 -2.48 2.19
N SER A 364 -11.29 -3.64 2.34
CA SER A 364 -12.00 -4.92 2.48
C SER A 364 -12.93 -4.91 3.71
N SER A 365 -12.48 -4.36 4.83
CA SER A 365 -13.29 -4.26 6.05
C SER A 365 -14.55 -3.40 5.88
N ALA A 366 -14.48 -2.31 5.11
CA ALA A 366 -15.64 -1.50 4.78
C ALA A 366 -16.72 -2.30 4.03
N VAL A 367 -16.33 -3.15 3.08
CA VAL A 367 -17.25 -4.07 2.39
C VAL A 367 -17.88 -5.07 3.36
N LEU A 368 -17.09 -5.67 4.26
CA LEU A 368 -17.60 -6.64 5.23
C LEU A 368 -18.55 -5.98 6.25
N VAL A 369 -18.30 -4.74 6.64
CA VAL A 369 -19.24 -3.94 7.45
C VAL A 369 -20.53 -3.70 6.69
N HIS A 370 -20.46 -3.35 5.40
CA HIS A 370 -21.65 -3.24 4.56
C HIS A 370 -22.43 -4.57 4.51
N VAL A 371 -21.76 -5.72 4.39
CA VAL A 371 -22.40 -7.04 4.44
C VAL A 371 -23.07 -7.29 5.80
N LEU A 372 -22.42 -6.94 6.91
CA LEU A 372 -23.03 -7.11 8.24
C LEU A 372 -24.29 -6.27 8.42
N LEU A 373 -24.31 -5.05 7.89
CA LEU A 373 -25.44 -4.13 8.00
C LEU A 373 -26.56 -4.44 7.01
N MET A 374 -26.22 -4.75 5.76
CA MET A 374 -27.14 -4.76 4.61
C MET A 374 -27.18 -6.09 3.84
N GLY A 375 -26.32 -7.06 4.19
CA GLY A 375 -26.21 -8.35 3.50
C GLY A 375 -27.25 -9.38 3.91
N GLU A 376 -27.18 -10.56 3.28
CA GLU A 376 -28.04 -11.69 3.57
C GLU A 376 -27.63 -12.38 4.88
N MET A 377 -28.59 -13.01 5.58
CA MET A 377 -28.32 -13.68 6.87
C MET A 377 -27.27 -14.79 6.75
N SER A 378 -27.19 -15.47 5.60
CA SER A 378 -26.20 -16.50 5.28
C SER A 378 -24.76 -15.97 5.21
N GLU A 379 -24.57 -14.68 4.92
CA GLU A 379 -23.26 -14.06 4.73
C GLU A 379 -22.66 -13.51 6.05
N LEU A 380 -23.49 -13.34 7.09
CA LEU A 380 -23.11 -12.57 8.29
C LEU A 380 -21.99 -13.21 9.10
N GLU A 381 -22.02 -14.53 9.28
CA GLU A 381 -20.99 -15.23 10.06
C GLU A 381 -19.62 -15.17 9.37
N ALA A 382 -19.59 -15.40 8.06
CA ALA A 382 -18.39 -15.23 7.25
C ALA A 382 -17.88 -13.79 7.31
N ALA A 383 -18.78 -12.79 7.19
CA ALA A 383 -18.41 -11.37 7.22
C ALA A 383 -17.81 -11.00 8.58
N ARG A 384 -18.38 -11.53 9.66
CA ARG A 384 -17.85 -11.37 11.01
C ARG A 384 -16.45 -11.95 11.14
N SER A 385 -16.22 -13.18 10.67
CA SER A 385 -14.92 -13.84 10.71
C SER A 385 -13.87 -13.07 9.90
N GLY A 386 -14.21 -12.69 8.66
CA GLY A 386 -13.33 -11.91 7.79
C GLY A 386 -12.95 -10.56 8.41
N LEU A 387 -13.91 -9.87 9.01
CA LEU A 387 -13.67 -8.58 9.67
C LEU A 387 -12.71 -8.75 10.86
N ILE A 388 -12.93 -9.76 11.72
CA ILE A 388 -12.01 -10.10 12.82
C ILE A 388 -10.60 -10.40 12.28
N SER A 389 -10.48 -11.17 11.19
CA SER A 389 -9.18 -11.47 10.59
C SER A 389 -8.46 -10.20 10.11
N ASN A 390 -9.17 -9.31 9.42
CA ASN A 390 -8.64 -8.03 8.98
C ASN A 390 -8.15 -7.19 10.18
N PHE A 391 -8.95 -7.09 11.24
CA PHE A 391 -8.57 -6.34 12.45
C PHE A 391 -7.33 -6.91 13.15
N LYS A 392 -7.22 -8.24 13.27
CA LYS A 392 -6.00 -8.88 13.80
C LYS A 392 -4.76 -8.48 13.02
N THR A 393 -4.87 -8.44 11.69
CA THR A 393 -3.77 -8.00 10.82
C THR A 393 -3.46 -6.52 11.02
N LEU A 394 -4.48 -5.66 11.09
CA LEU A 394 -4.31 -4.23 11.32
C LEU A 394 -3.63 -3.93 12.67
N LEU A 395 -4.00 -4.63 13.74
CA LEU A 395 -3.34 -4.53 15.05
C LEU A 395 -1.87 -4.97 14.98
N LYS A 396 -1.56 -6.06 14.26
CA LYS A 396 -0.18 -6.49 14.01
C LYS A 396 0.62 -5.43 13.24
N LEU A 397 0.02 -4.84 12.21
CA LEU A 397 0.67 -3.81 11.39
C LEU A 397 0.88 -2.50 12.15
N LYS A 398 -0.03 -2.12 13.07
CA LYS A 398 0.09 -0.91 13.91
C LYS A 398 1.40 -0.88 14.72
N ARG A 399 1.96 -2.05 15.06
CA ARG A 399 3.29 -2.16 15.72
C ARG A 399 4.43 -1.62 14.85
N PHE A 400 4.31 -1.73 13.52
CA PHE A 400 5.35 -1.37 12.56
C PHE A 400 5.07 -0.05 11.83
N TRP A 401 3.80 0.32 11.70
CA TRP A 401 3.36 1.43 10.86
C TRP A 401 2.45 2.37 11.66
N PRO A 402 3.02 3.42 12.29
CA PRO A 402 2.23 4.43 13.00
C PRO A 402 1.19 5.10 12.10
N SER A 403 1.41 5.11 10.77
CA SER A 403 0.43 5.60 9.80
C SER A 403 -0.95 4.95 9.87
N LEU A 404 -1.03 3.74 10.44
CA LEU A 404 -2.27 3.01 10.64
C LEU A 404 -3.02 3.42 11.92
N GLU A 405 -2.50 4.32 12.76
CA GLU A 405 -3.22 4.82 13.95
C GLU A 405 -4.58 5.48 13.62
N LYS A 406 -4.74 6.01 12.39
CA LYS A 406 -6.01 6.56 11.89
C LYS A 406 -7.13 5.51 11.74
N LEU A 407 -6.83 4.22 11.90
CA LEU A 407 -7.83 3.16 12.03
C LEU A 407 -8.84 3.44 13.12
N ASP A 408 -8.42 3.98 14.25
CA ASP A 408 -9.33 4.28 15.37
C ASP A 408 -10.36 5.36 14.97
N ALA A 409 -9.99 6.28 14.07
CA ALA A 409 -10.89 7.27 13.51
C ALA A 409 -11.86 6.66 12.47
N LEU A 410 -11.40 5.72 11.65
CA LEU A 410 -12.26 4.96 10.74
C LEU A 410 -13.31 4.16 11.54
N VAL A 411 -12.88 3.40 12.56
CA VAL A 411 -13.79 2.64 13.42
C VAL A 411 -14.79 3.56 14.11
N LYS A 412 -14.34 4.70 14.65
CA LYS A 412 -15.24 5.72 15.23
C LYS A 412 -16.22 6.31 14.22
N SER A 413 -15.79 6.54 12.97
CA SER A 413 -16.65 7.05 11.90
C SER A 413 -17.71 6.02 11.50
N LEU A 414 -17.34 4.73 11.45
CA LEU A 414 -18.29 3.62 11.25
C LEU A 414 -19.33 3.54 12.38
N GLU A 415 -18.96 3.91 13.62
CA GLU A 415 -19.85 3.94 14.79
C GLU A 415 -20.80 5.15 14.85
N THR A 416 -20.39 6.31 14.32
CA THR A 416 -21.03 7.60 14.64
C THR A 416 -22.13 8.07 13.68
N ASN A 417 -22.21 7.60 12.42
CA ASN A 417 -23.36 7.91 11.56
C ASN A 417 -23.50 6.97 10.33
N SER A 418 -24.37 5.96 10.44
CA SER A 418 -24.70 5.04 9.33
C SER A 418 -25.43 5.71 8.14
N ARG A 419 -25.87 6.97 8.28
CA ARG A 419 -26.59 7.74 7.24
C ARG A 419 -25.70 8.70 6.45
N GLU A 420 -24.52 9.06 6.93
CA GLU A 420 -23.55 9.93 6.23
C GLU A 420 -22.43 9.12 5.54
N MET A 421 -22.50 7.78 5.60
CA MET A 421 -21.56 6.89 4.90
C MET A 421 -21.57 7.10 3.36
N GLU A 422 -22.70 7.56 2.81
CA GLU A 422 -22.88 7.79 1.37
C GLU A 422 -21.92 8.91 0.89
N GLY A 423 -20.87 8.53 0.14
CA GLY A 423 -19.92 9.46 -0.48
C GLY A 423 -18.64 9.72 0.32
N TRP A 424 -18.68 9.64 1.65
CA TRP A 424 -17.46 9.69 2.49
C TRP A 424 -16.57 8.49 2.23
N MET A 425 -17.16 7.30 2.19
CA MET A 425 -16.44 6.04 2.01
C MET A 425 -15.76 5.99 0.65
N MET A 426 -16.45 6.35 -0.44
CA MET A 426 -15.83 6.45 -1.78
C MET A 426 -14.68 7.46 -1.84
N ARG A 427 -14.79 8.62 -1.16
CA ARG A 427 -13.67 9.56 -1.03
C ARG A 427 -12.52 8.96 -0.22
N PHE A 428 -12.81 8.36 0.92
CA PHE A 428 -11.82 7.69 1.76
C PHE A 428 -11.08 6.56 1.00
N LEU A 429 -11.79 5.78 0.20
CA LEU A 429 -11.25 4.66 -0.59
C LEU A 429 -10.47 5.11 -1.84
N THR A 430 -10.81 6.27 -2.42
CA THR A 430 -10.17 6.78 -3.65
C THR A 430 -9.00 7.74 -3.35
N GLU A 431 -9.11 8.51 -2.26
CA GLU A 431 -8.16 9.54 -1.86
C GLU A 431 -7.26 9.09 -0.70
N TYR A 432 -7.41 7.86 -0.18
CA TYR A 432 -6.57 7.27 0.87
C TYR A 432 -6.39 8.18 2.11
N ALA A 433 -7.35 9.07 2.38
CA ALA A 433 -7.32 10.02 3.49
C ALA A 433 -8.72 10.15 4.12
N PRO A 434 -8.83 10.28 5.46
CA PRO A 434 -10.05 10.81 6.05
C PRO A 434 -10.24 12.25 5.59
N PRO A 435 -11.49 12.76 5.52
CA PRO A 435 -11.74 14.17 5.27
C PRO A 435 -10.97 14.97 6.32
N SER A 436 -10.07 15.86 5.88
CA SER A 436 -9.50 16.86 6.77
C SER A 436 -10.59 17.81 7.24
N ASP A 437 -10.49 18.28 8.49
CA ASP A 437 -11.39 19.30 9.06
C ASP A 437 -11.47 20.59 8.22
N ASP A 438 -10.49 20.82 7.33
CA ASP A 438 -10.43 21.95 6.40
C ASP A 438 -11.52 21.96 5.31
N PHE A 439 -12.39 20.94 5.23
CA PHE A 439 -13.47 20.87 4.23
C PHE A 439 -14.89 21.00 4.79
N ALA A 440 -15.04 21.35 6.07
CA ALA A 440 -16.33 21.69 6.65
C ALA A 440 -16.95 22.99 6.08
N ASP A 441 -16.17 23.80 5.34
CA ASP A 441 -16.58 25.08 4.78
C ASP A 441 -17.00 25.04 3.30
N ALA A 442 -17.07 23.85 2.67
CA ALA A 442 -17.68 23.74 1.35
C ALA A 442 -19.22 23.76 1.50
N ASP A 443 -19.83 24.88 1.08
CA ASP A 443 -21.27 25.13 1.12
C ASP A 443 -22.11 23.87 0.82
N PRO A 444 -23.05 23.48 1.70
CA PRO A 444 -23.93 22.35 1.41
C PRO A 444 -24.75 22.66 0.15
N ALA A 445 -24.60 21.81 -0.87
CA ALA A 445 -25.43 21.87 -2.07
C ALA A 445 -26.93 21.91 -1.68
N PRO A 446 -27.77 22.68 -2.39
CA PRO A 446 -29.11 22.98 -1.95
C PRO A 446 -29.95 21.71 -1.80
N THR A 447 -30.49 21.52 -0.59
CA THR A 447 -31.43 20.46 -0.24
C THR A 447 -32.71 20.61 -1.06
N ILE A 448 -32.83 19.84 -2.13
CA ILE A 448 -34.12 19.65 -2.80
C ILE A 448 -34.93 18.70 -1.92
N SER A 449 -35.98 19.24 -1.31
CA SER A 449 -36.96 18.49 -0.53
C SER A 449 -37.78 17.56 -1.42
N THR A 450 -37.33 16.33 -1.61
CA THR A 450 -38.22 15.27 -2.12
C THR A 450 -38.88 14.56 -0.95
N SER A 451 -40.10 14.97 -0.63
CA SER A 451 -41.03 14.20 0.18
C SER A 451 -41.44 12.93 -0.58
N SER A 452 -40.70 11.84 -0.39
CA SER A 452 -41.16 10.50 -0.74
C SER A 452 -41.24 9.65 0.53
N THR A 453 -42.45 9.56 1.07
CA THR A 453 -42.81 8.75 2.23
C THR A 453 -42.59 7.26 1.90
N ARG A 454 -41.47 6.68 2.33
CA ARG A 454 -41.32 5.21 2.38
C ARG A 454 -42.15 4.69 3.56
N GLN A 455 -43.24 3.99 3.27
CA GLN A 455 -43.76 2.96 4.18
C GLN A 455 -42.77 1.79 4.19
N GLY A 456 -41.70 1.90 5.00
CA GLY A 456 -40.92 0.73 5.42
C GLY A 456 -41.62 0.09 6.61
N THR A 457 -41.86 -1.21 6.55
CA THR A 457 -42.41 -2.00 7.67
C THR A 457 -41.49 -1.86 8.90
N THR A 458 -42.09 -1.82 10.10
CA THR A 458 -41.38 -1.71 11.39
C THR A 458 -40.29 -2.79 11.55
N SER A 459 -40.52 -4.00 11.02
CA SER A 459 -39.59 -5.13 11.03
C SER A 459 -38.19 -4.84 10.45
N ASN A 460 -38.10 -4.10 9.33
CA ASN A 460 -36.79 -3.81 8.71
C ASN A 460 -35.98 -2.76 9.50
N LYS A 461 -36.64 -1.91 10.29
CA LYS A 461 -35.95 -0.95 11.16
C LYS A 461 -35.40 -1.63 12.39
N ASP A 462 -36.16 -2.55 12.98
CA ASP A 462 -35.74 -3.30 14.16
C ASP A 462 -34.57 -4.24 13.84
N GLU A 463 -34.59 -4.90 12.68
CA GLU A 463 -33.49 -5.76 12.22
C GLU A 463 -32.20 -4.97 11.96
N PHE A 464 -32.30 -3.83 11.26
CA PHE A 464 -31.15 -2.95 11.04
C PHE A 464 -30.57 -2.42 12.36
N TRP A 465 -31.42 -2.02 13.30
CA TRP A 465 -30.98 -1.54 14.60
C TRP A 465 -30.29 -2.63 15.42
N HIS A 466 -30.80 -3.86 15.36
CA HIS A 466 -30.17 -5.02 16.00
C HIS A 466 -28.80 -5.33 15.39
N ARG A 467 -28.68 -5.37 14.05
CA ARG A 467 -27.41 -5.58 13.34
C ARG A 467 -26.38 -4.48 13.65
N ASN A 468 -26.83 -3.23 13.75
CA ASN A 468 -25.98 -2.10 14.10
C ASN A 468 -25.43 -2.19 15.54
N ASN A 469 -26.23 -2.67 16.49
CA ASN A 469 -25.76 -2.92 17.85
C ASN A 469 -24.77 -4.09 17.89
N THR A 470 -25.03 -5.19 17.17
CA THR A 470 -24.10 -6.32 17.07
C THR A 470 -22.77 -5.91 16.44
N LEU A 471 -22.78 -5.03 15.43
CA LEU A 471 -21.58 -4.44 14.86
C LEU A 471 -20.83 -3.59 15.90
N THR A 472 -21.53 -2.74 16.63
CA THR A 472 -20.94 -1.92 17.70
C THR A 472 -20.29 -2.79 18.79
N GLU A 473 -20.95 -3.87 19.21
CA GLU A 473 -20.40 -4.83 20.18
C GLU A 473 -19.16 -5.55 19.64
N LEU A 474 -19.18 -5.94 18.36
CA LEU A 474 -18.03 -6.54 17.70
C LEU A 474 -16.83 -5.58 17.66
N LEU A 475 -17.06 -4.34 17.21
CA LEU A 475 -16.02 -3.31 17.13
C LEU A 475 -15.46 -2.96 18.51
N ASN A 476 -16.31 -2.92 19.54
CA ASN A 476 -15.87 -2.75 20.92
C ASN A 476 -15.07 -3.94 21.46
N GLY A 477 -15.40 -5.17 21.08
CA GLY A 477 -14.64 -6.36 21.46
C GLY A 477 -13.31 -6.52 20.72
N LEU A 478 -13.09 -5.75 19.66
CA LEU A 478 -11.84 -5.70 18.89
C LEU A 478 -10.87 -4.60 19.36
N ARG A 479 -11.37 -3.66 20.19
CA ARG A 479 -10.55 -2.69 20.95
C ARG A 479 -10.00 -3.35 22.21
#